data_AF-A0A377F6D3-F1
#
_entry.id   AF-A0A377F6D3-F1
#
_cell.length_a   1.000
_cell.length_b   1.000
_cell.length_c   1.000
_cell.angle_alpha   90.00
_cell.angle_beta   90.00
_cell.angle_gamma   90.00
#
_symmetry.space_group_name_H-M   'P 1'
#
loop_
_entity.id
_entity.type
_entity.pdbx_description
1 polymer ?
#
loop_
_entity_poly.entity_id
_entity_poly.type
_entity_poly.pdbx_seq_one_letter_code
_entity_poly.pdbx_strand_id
1 'polypeptide(L)'
;MRRFFWLVAAALLLAGCAGEKGIVEKEGYQLDTRRQAQAAYPRIKVLVIHYTADDFDSSLATLTDKQVSSHYLVPAVPPRYNGKPRIWQLVPEQELAWHAGISAWRGATRLNDTSIGIELENRGWQKSAGVKYFAPFEPAQIQALIPLAKDIIARYHIKPET
;
A
#
# COMPACT_ATOMS: atom_id res chain seq x y z
N MET A 1 7.79 59.39 14.21
CA MET A 1 7.20 58.58 15.31
C MET A 1 6.07 57.65 14.85
N ARG A 2 5.05 58.12 14.12
CA ARG A 2 3.90 57.31 13.67
C ARG A 2 4.24 56.09 12.80
N ARG A 3 5.17 56.20 11.85
CA ARG A 3 5.61 55.07 10.99
C ARG A 3 6.36 53.96 11.74
N PHE A 4 7.06 54.30 12.81
CA PHE A 4 7.80 53.33 13.63
C PHE A 4 6.83 52.49 14.48
N PHE A 5 5.76 53.11 14.98
CA PHE A 5 4.68 52.42 15.68
C PHE A 5 3.96 51.38 14.81
N TRP A 6 3.74 51.68 13.52
CA TRP A 6 3.12 50.73 12.59
C TRP A 6 4.02 49.53 12.26
N LEU A 7 5.34 49.73 12.19
CA LEU A 7 6.31 48.65 11.94
C LEU A 7 6.43 47.69 13.15
N VAL A 8 6.38 48.21 14.38
CA VAL A 8 6.38 47.38 15.60
C VAL A 8 5.07 46.62 15.76
N ALA A 9 3.92 47.25 15.44
CA ALA A 9 2.62 46.58 15.47
C ALA A 9 2.51 45.45 14.43
N ALA A 10 3.09 45.61 13.24
CA ALA A 10 3.12 44.57 12.21
C ALA A 10 4.03 43.38 12.58
N ALA A 11 5.12 43.62 13.31
CA ALA A 11 6.01 42.56 13.80
C ALA A 11 5.38 41.72 14.93
N LEU A 12 4.58 42.34 15.79
CA LEU A 12 3.87 41.65 16.88
C LEU A 12 2.73 40.75 16.37
N LEU A 13 2.14 41.06 15.21
CA LEU A 13 1.10 40.23 14.58
C LEU A 13 1.64 38.91 13.98
N LEU A 14 2.96 38.79 13.76
CA LEU A 14 3.58 37.58 13.20
C LEU A 14 4.09 36.60 14.28
N ALA A 15 4.08 36.99 15.56
CA ALA A 15 4.57 36.16 16.66
C ALA A 15 3.54 35.15 17.22
N GLY A 16 2.32 35.14 16.69
CA GLY A 16 1.15 34.51 17.33
C GLY A 16 0.97 32.99 17.18
N CYS A 17 1.78 32.28 16.39
CA CYS A 17 1.52 30.86 16.10
C CYS A 17 2.79 29.97 16.09
N ALA A 18 3.82 30.28 16.88
CA ALA A 18 4.92 29.35 17.08
C ALA A 18 4.55 28.38 18.22
N GLY A 19 3.70 27.40 17.93
CA GLY A 19 3.40 26.32 18.87
C GLY A 19 4.68 25.61 19.35
N GLU A 20 4.67 25.12 20.58
CA GLU A 20 5.84 24.46 21.17
C GLU A 20 6.25 23.25 20.31
N LYS A 21 7.49 23.22 19.80
CA LYS A 21 7.91 22.17 18.86
C LYS A 21 7.75 20.79 19.51
N GLY A 22 7.01 19.90 18.84
CA GLY A 22 6.73 18.55 19.33
C GLY A 22 5.56 18.43 20.29
N ILE A 23 4.82 19.51 20.55
CA ILE A 23 3.51 19.46 21.21
C ILE A 23 2.42 19.57 20.15
N VAL A 24 1.48 18.63 20.16
CA VAL A 24 0.34 18.60 19.24
C VAL A 24 -0.94 18.87 20.04
N GLU A 25 -1.60 19.98 19.74
CA GLU A 25 -2.91 20.33 20.30
C GLU A 25 -3.99 19.40 19.77
N LYS A 26 -4.87 18.94 20.66
CA LYS A 26 -6.08 18.19 20.36
C LYS A 26 -7.25 18.77 21.15
N GLU A 27 -8.46 18.42 20.76
CA GLU A 27 -9.65 18.81 21.52
C GLU A 27 -9.60 18.16 22.91
N GLY A 28 -9.41 18.98 23.94
CA GLY A 28 -9.39 18.57 25.35
C GLY A 28 -8.06 18.06 25.92
N TYR A 29 -7.00 17.95 25.12
CA TYR A 29 -5.68 17.47 25.58
C TYR A 29 -4.54 17.85 24.63
N GLN A 30 -3.30 17.60 25.05
CA GLN A 30 -2.08 17.78 24.26
C GLN A 30 -1.29 16.47 24.17
N LEU A 31 -0.58 16.27 23.06
CA LEU A 31 0.37 15.17 22.89
C LEU A 31 1.80 15.71 22.86
N ASP A 32 2.67 15.20 23.75
CA ASP A 32 4.11 15.42 23.64
C ASP A 32 4.75 14.29 22.82
N THR A 33 5.24 14.63 21.62
CA THR A 33 5.87 13.69 20.69
C THR A 33 7.39 13.81 20.65
N ARG A 34 8.01 14.47 21.64
CA ARG A 34 9.47 14.74 21.65
C ARG A 34 10.30 13.51 21.95
N ARG A 35 9.71 12.51 22.61
CA ARG A 35 10.38 11.28 23.02
C ARG A 35 9.79 10.11 22.23
N GLN A 36 10.52 9.66 21.21
CA GLN A 36 10.10 8.54 20.37
C GLN A 36 10.75 7.24 20.87
N ALA A 37 9.95 6.17 20.94
CA ALA A 37 10.44 4.85 21.33
C ALA A 37 11.26 4.23 20.19
N GLN A 38 12.30 3.46 20.55
CA GLN A 38 13.10 2.71 19.57
C GLN A 38 12.33 1.50 19.00
N ALA A 39 11.44 0.89 19.80
CA ALA A 39 10.68 -0.29 19.43
C ALA A 39 9.38 0.06 18.68
N ALA A 40 9.51 0.70 17.51
CA ALA A 40 8.40 1.02 16.61
C ALA A 40 8.65 0.38 15.23
N TYR A 41 7.73 -0.48 14.80
CA TYR A 41 7.91 -1.32 13.61
C TYR A 41 6.69 -1.28 12.68
N PRO A 42 6.86 -1.60 11.39
CA PRO A 42 5.74 -1.75 10.45
C PRO A 42 4.69 -2.76 10.90
N ARG A 43 3.42 -2.43 10.64
CA ARG A 43 2.30 -3.38 10.78
C ARG A 43 2.31 -4.43 9.66
N ILE A 44 2.63 -3.99 8.45
CA ILE A 44 2.76 -4.84 7.26
C ILE A 44 4.07 -5.62 7.35
N LYS A 45 3.97 -6.94 7.17
CA LYS A 45 5.08 -7.89 7.35
C LYS A 45 5.17 -8.92 6.22
N VAL A 46 4.13 -9.04 5.40
CA VAL A 46 4.00 -10.08 4.37
C VAL A 46 3.56 -9.45 3.05
N LEU A 47 4.07 -9.95 1.94
CA LEU A 47 3.61 -9.65 0.59
C LEU A 47 3.03 -10.93 -0.01
N VAL A 48 1.74 -10.93 -0.35
CA VAL A 48 1.05 -12.10 -0.92
C VAL A 48 0.78 -11.86 -2.40
N ILE A 49 1.15 -12.84 -3.23
CA ILE A 49 0.93 -12.80 -4.68
C ILE A 49 -0.21 -13.74 -5.04
N HIS A 50 -1.15 -13.24 -5.85
CA HIS A 50 -2.31 -13.96 -6.34
C HIS A 50 -2.39 -13.87 -7.86
N TYR A 51 -3.22 -14.71 -8.47
CA TYR A 51 -3.69 -14.55 -9.84
C TYR A 51 -5.21 -14.39 -9.84
N THR A 52 -5.73 -13.62 -10.79
CA THR A 52 -7.15 -13.26 -10.83
C THR A 52 -8.07 -14.39 -11.32
N ALA A 53 -7.55 -15.28 -12.17
CA ALA A 53 -8.34 -16.27 -12.93
C ALA A 53 -9.41 -15.66 -13.85
N ASP A 54 -9.26 -14.38 -14.21
CA ASP A 54 -10.21 -13.62 -15.03
C ASP A 54 -9.49 -12.54 -15.86
N ASP A 55 -10.18 -11.91 -16.80
CA ASP A 55 -9.69 -10.77 -17.57
C ASP A 55 -9.57 -9.50 -16.72
N PHE A 56 -8.83 -8.49 -17.21
CA PHE A 56 -8.56 -7.26 -16.46
C PHE A 56 -9.83 -6.52 -15.98
N ASP A 57 -10.82 -6.33 -16.85
CA ASP A 57 -11.99 -5.50 -16.53
C ASP A 57 -12.90 -6.21 -15.52
N SER A 58 -13.09 -7.53 -15.70
CA SER A 58 -13.82 -8.38 -14.77
C SER A 58 -13.11 -8.48 -13.40
N SER A 59 -11.78 -8.57 -13.42
CA SER A 59 -10.96 -8.57 -12.20
C SER A 59 -11.07 -7.24 -11.45
N LEU A 60 -10.97 -6.12 -12.17
CA LEU A 60 -11.07 -4.78 -11.59
C LEU A 60 -12.44 -4.54 -10.96
N ALA A 61 -13.52 -4.94 -11.63
CA ALA A 61 -14.88 -4.87 -11.09
C ALA A 61 -15.01 -5.70 -9.81
N THR A 62 -14.52 -6.95 -9.83
CA THR A 62 -14.59 -7.86 -8.67
C THR A 62 -13.80 -7.31 -7.47
N LEU A 63 -12.58 -6.84 -7.70
CA LEU A 63 -11.68 -6.34 -6.65
C LEU A 63 -12.06 -4.94 -6.12
N THR A 64 -13.08 -4.31 -6.70
CA THR A 64 -13.64 -3.04 -6.24
C THR A 64 -15.09 -3.18 -5.75
N ASP A 65 -15.63 -4.40 -5.71
CA ASP A 65 -16.89 -4.71 -5.05
C ASP A 65 -16.70 -4.91 -3.54
N LYS A 66 -17.76 -5.35 -2.84
CA LYS A 66 -17.85 -5.39 -1.38
C LYS A 66 -17.33 -6.69 -0.75
N GLN A 67 -16.92 -7.68 -1.54
CA GLN A 67 -16.63 -9.04 -1.04
C GLN A 67 -15.14 -9.35 -0.96
N VAL A 68 -14.35 -8.84 -1.91
CA VAL A 68 -12.91 -9.08 -2.02
C VAL A 68 -12.23 -7.83 -2.56
N SER A 69 -10.97 -7.63 -2.20
CA SER A 69 -10.14 -6.54 -2.74
C SER A 69 -8.67 -6.87 -2.61
N SER A 70 -7.83 -6.22 -3.40
CA SER A 70 -6.38 -6.29 -3.30
C SER A 70 -5.78 -4.89 -3.22
N HIS A 71 -4.53 -4.77 -2.81
CA HIS A 71 -3.87 -3.47 -2.80
C HIS A 71 -3.49 -3.05 -4.22
N TYR A 72 -3.01 -4.02 -5.01
CA TYR A 72 -2.54 -3.80 -6.37
C TYR A 72 -3.13 -4.82 -7.34
N LEU A 73 -3.43 -4.37 -8.57
CA LEU A 73 -3.79 -5.19 -9.72
C LEU A 73 -2.84 -4.90 -10.88
N VAL A 74 -2.14 -5.93 -11.36
CA VAL A 74 -1.16 -5.85 -12.45
C VAL A 74 -1.73 -6.54 -13.70
N PRO A 75 -2.00 -5.80 -14.81
CA PRO A 75 -2.42 -6.42 -16.06
C PRO A 75 -1.39 -7.42 -16.61
N ALA A 76 -1.82 -8.37 -17.43
CA ALA A 76 -0.96 -9.37 -18.06
C ALA A 76 0.09 -8.69 -18.96
N VAL A 77 -0.32 -7.64 -19.68
CA VAL A 77 0.61 -6.77 -20.41
C VAL A 77 0.33 -5.32 -19.99
N PRO A 78 1.00 -4.80 -18.94
CA PRO A 78 0.70 -3.47 -18.43
C PRO A 78 0.88 -2.38 -19.49
N PRO A 79 -0.12 -1.50 -19.70
CA PRO A 79 0.01 -0.41 -20.65
C PRO A 79 1.10 0.55 -20.18
N ARG A 80 1.81 1.16 -21.13
CA ARG A 80 2.96 2.01 -20.83
C ARG A 80 2.64 3.49 -21.04
N TYR A 81 3.02 4.30 -20.06
CA TYR A 81 2.93 5.75 -20.12
C TYR A 81 4.25 6.34 -19.63
N ASN A 82 4.80 7.32 -20.34
CA ASN A 82 6.12 7.89 -20.03
C ASN A 82 7.23 6.83 -19.88
N GLY A 83 7.18 5.79 -20.73
CA GLY A 83 8.14 4.68 -20.71
C GLY A 83 8.01 3.73 -19.52
N LYS A 84 6.99 3.84 -18.66
CA LYS A 84 6.78 3.00 -17.46
C LYS A 84 5.49 2.19 -17.55
N PRO A 85 5.45 0.94 -17.05
CA PRO A 85 4.21 0.17 -16.95
C PRO A 85 3.26 0.81 -15.93
N ARG A 86 1.96 0.85 -16.21
CA ARG A 86 0.92 1.29 -15.27
C ARG A 86 0.36 0.09 -14.51
N ILE A 87 0.31 0.23 -13.19
CA ILE A 87 -0.28 -0.72 -12.24
C ILE A 87 -1.41 0.01 -11.52
N TRP A 88 -2.49 -0.70 -11.20
CA TRP A 88 -3.61 -0.13 -10.46
C TRP A 88 -3.41 -0.37 -8.97
N GLN A 89 -3.53 0.68 -8.17
CA GLN A 89 -3.63 0.59 -6.72
C GLN A 89 -5.10 0.78 -6.35
N LEU A 90 -5.70 -0.19 -5.67
CA LEU A 90 -7.13 -0.20 -5.35
C LEU A 90 -7.40 0.13 -3.88
N VAL A 91 -6.46 -0.21 -2.99
CA VAL A 91 -6.54 0.06 -1.54
C VAL A 91 -5.25 0.74 -1.06
N PRO A 92 -5.32 1.82 -0.26
CA PRO A 92 -4.15 2.40 0.38
C PRO A 92 -3.43 1.38 1.26
N GLU A 93 -2.09 1.31 1.21
CA GLU A 93 -1.32 0.30 1.97
C GLU A 93 -1.47 0.42 3.50
N GLN A 94 -1.91 1.57 4.01
CA GLN A 94 -2.20 1.77 5.44
C GLN A 94 -3.49 1.09 5.90
N GLU A 95 -4.35 0.69 4.96
CA GLU A 95 -5.59 -0.05 5.19
C GLU A 95 -5.37 -1.52 4.83
N LEU A 96 -6.24 -2.40 5.32
CA LEU A 96 -6.24 -3.79 4.88
C LEU A 96 -7.11 -3.95 3.64
N ALA A 97 -6.67 -4.80 2.71
CA ALA A 97 -7.50 -5.30 1.62
C ALA A 97 -7.99 -6.73 1.94
N TRP A 98 -9.13 -7.14 1.38
CA TRP A 98 -9.74 -8.44 1.62
C TRP A 98 -9.27 -9.48 0.60
N HIS A 99 -8.01 -9.93 0.69
CA HIS A 99 -7.39 -10.81 -0.31
C HIS A 99 -6.96 -12.20 0.20
N ALA A 100 -6.62 -12.35 1.49
CA ALA A 100 -6.03 -13.58 2.03
C ALA A 100 -7.07 -14.55 2.61
N GLY A 101 -8.27 -14.08 2.95
CA GLY A 101 -9.31 -14.88 3.60
C GLY A 101 -8.82 -15.59 4.88
N ILE A 102 -9.35 -16.80 5.12
CA ILE A 102 -8.86 -17.69 6.20
C ILE A 102 -7.44 -18.13 5.84
N SER A 103 -6.46 -17.68 6.62
CA SER A 103 -5.04 -17.79 6.28
C SER A 103 -4.19 -17.92 7.54
N ALA A 104 -3.02 -18.56 7.39
CA ALA A 104 -2.01 -18.69 8.45
C ALA A 104 -0.59 -18.71 7.87
N TRP A 105 0.35 -17.99 8.50
CA TRP A 105 1.77 -17.97 8.11
C TRP A 105 2.65 -17.66 9.33
N ARG A 106 3.66 -18.50 9.59
CA ARG A 106 4.63 -18.35 10.71
C ARG A 106 3.98 -18.00 12.06
N GLY A 107 2.87 -18.66 12.39
CA GLY A 107 2.14 -18.47 13.64
C GLY A 107 1.13 -17.32 13.65
N ALA A 108 1.14 -16.45 12.63
CA ALA A 108 0.08 -15.46 12.41
C ALA A 108 -1.14 -16.11 11.73
N THR A 109 -2.32 -15.56 11.99
CA THR A 109 -3.57 -15.85 11.28
C THR A 109 -4.18 -14.53 10.77
N ARG A 110 -5.21 -14.60 9.92
CA ARG A 110 -5.88 -13.40 9.35
C ARG A 110 -4.90 -12.47 8.64
N LEU A 111 -4.23 -12.99 7.61
CA LEU A 111 -3.06 -12.33 7.04
C LEU A 111 -3.35 -10.94 6.46
N ASN A 112 -4.61 -10.67 6.05
CA ASN A 112 -5.08 -9.32 5.67
C ASN A 112 -4.60 -8.22 6.64
N ASP A 113 -4.58 -8.49 7.95
CA ASP A 113 -4.22 -7.51 8.97
C ASP A 113 -2.75 -7.06 8.89
N THR A 114 -1.89 -7.84 8.25
CA THR A 114 -0.43 -7.66 8.22
C THR A 114 0.19 -7.85 6.84
N SER A 115 -0.61 -7.88 5.77
CA SER A 115 -0.12 -8.14 4.42
C SER A 115 -0.59 -7.13 3.39
N ILE A 116 0.30 -6.90 2.41
CA ILE A 116 -0.08 -6.33 1.12
C ILE A 116 -0.38 -7.48 0.15
N GLY A 117 -1.44 -7.32 -0.63
CA GLY A 117 -1.90 -8.29 -1.62
C GLY A 117 -1.76 -7.70 -3.03
N ILE A 118 -1.06 -8.42 -3.90
CA ILE A 118 -0.91 -8.10 -5.32
C ILE A 118 -1.61 -9.17 -6.14
N GLU A 119 -2.57 -8.75 -6.95
CA GLU A 119 -3.27 -9.57 -7.94
C GLU A 119 -2.61 -9.42 -9.32
N LEU A 120 -2.34 -10.54 -9.96
CA LEU A 120 -1.82 -10.60 -11.34
C LEU A 120 -2.94 -11.07 -12.27
N GLU A 121 -3.29 -10.26 -13.27
CA GLU A 121 -4.18 -10.71 -14.34
C GLU A 121 -3.56 -11.94 -15.02
N ASN A 122 -4.15 -13.10 -14.77
CA ASN A 122 -3.69 -14.38 -15.31
C ASN A 122 -4.82 -15.40 -15.16
N ARG A 123 -5.05 -16.20 -16.20
CA ARG A 123 -6.13 -17.20 -16.27
C ARG A 123 -6.05 -18.27 -15.17
N GLY A 124 -4.91 -18.44 -14.50
CA GLY A 124 -4.70 -19.50 -13.54
C GLY A 124 -4.69 -20.86 -14.25
N TRP A 125 -5.44 -21.83 -13.72
CA TRP A 125 -5.48 -23.18 -14.29
C TRP A 125 -6.77 -23.48 -15.05
N GLN A 126 -6.66 -24.34 -16.06
CA GLN A 126 -7.79 -24.95 -16.75
C GLN A 126 -7.59 -26.46 -16.85
N LYS A 127 -8.68 -27.22 -16.81
CA LYS A 127 -8.66 -28.67 -17.09
C LYS A 127 -8.74 -28.90 -18.59
N SER A 128 -7.81 -29.68 -19.12
CA SER A 128 -7.85 -30.22 -20.48
C SER A 128 -7.56 -31.72 -20.43
N ALA A 129 -8.46 -32.54 -20.98
CA ALA A 129 -8.39 -34.01 -20.91
C ALA A 129 -8.15 -34.57 -19.49
N GLY A 130 -8.77 -33.96 -18.47
CA GLY A 130 -8.61 -34.36 -17.06
C GLY A 130 -7.32 -33.85 -16.39
N VAL A 131 -6.39 -33.27 -17.15
CA VAL A 131 -5.12 -32.73 -16.63
C VAL A 131 -5.25 -31.22 -16.39
N LYS A 132 -4.69 -30.74 -15.29
CA LYS A 132 -4.66 -29.32 -14.92
C LYS A 132 -3.46 -28.64 -15.58
N TYR A 133 -3.70 -27.63 -16.41
CA TYR A 133 -2.68 -26.80 -17.05
C TYR A 133 -2.78 -25.36 -16.56
N PHE A 134 -1.65 -24.78 -16.17
CA PHE A 134 -1.56 -23.38 -15.75
C PHE A 134 -1.15 -22.48 -16.92
N ALA A 135 -1.70 -21.28 -16.98
CA ALA A 135 -1.25 -20.26 -17.91
C ALA A 135 0.12 -19.73 -17.48
N PRO A 136 1.10 -19.58 -18.40
CA PRO A 136 2.34 -18.89 -18.09
C PRO A 136 2.07 -17.42 -17.78
N PHE A 137 2.93 -16.80 -16.99
CA PHE A 137 2.90 -15.36 -16.74
C PHE A 137 3.67 -14.63 -17.85
N GLU A 138 3.08 -13.55 -18.36
CA GLU A 138 3.70 -12.73 -19.38
C GLU A 138 4.98 -12.05 -18.84
N PRO A 139 6.10 -12.05 -19.59
CA PRO A 139 7.33 -11.40 -19.12
C PRO A 139 7.14 -9.91 -18.78
N ALA A 140 6.27 -9.21 -19.52
CA ALA A 140 5.96 -7.81 -19.26
C ALA A 140 5.33 -7.58 -17.87
N GLN A 141 4.46 -8.49 -17.42
CA GLN A 141 3.85 -8.45 -16.09
C GLN A 141 4.91 -8.65 -15.00
N ILE A 142 5.78 -9.65 -15.17
CA ILE A 142 6.86 -9.93 -14.20
C ILE A 142 7.83 -8.74 -14.11
N GLN A 143 8.17 -8.12 -15.23
CA GLN A 143 9.02 -6.92 -15.25
C GLN A 143 8.35 -5.70 -14.58
N ALA A 144 7.03 -5.60 -14.59
CA ALA A 144 6.29 -4.56 -13.86
C ALA A 144 6.19 -4.89 -12.35
N LEU A 145 6.01 -6.17 -12.01
CA LEU A 145 5.92 -6.64 -10.62
C LEU A 145 7.24 -6.43 -9.86
N ILE A 146 8.39 -6.70 -10.47
CA ILE A 146 9.71 -6.63 -9.82
C ILE A 146 9.97 -5.28 -9.10
N PRO A 147 9.88 -4.11 -9.76
CA PRO A 147 10.12 -2.84 -9.08
C PRO A 147 9.07 -2.54 -8.01
N LEU A 148 7.79 -2.86 -8.26
CA LEU A 148 6.72 -2.70 -7.26
C LEU A 148 7.01 -3.52 -5.99
N ALA A 149 7.32 -4.81 -6.15
CA ALA A 149 7.63 -5.70 -5.03
C ALA A 149 8.87 -5.23 -4.28
N LYS A 150 9.93 -4.81 -4.99
CA LYS A 150 11.15 -4.24 -4.37
C LYS A 150 10.84 -2.99 -3.55
N ASP A 151 10.01 -2.08 -4.06
CA ASP A 151 9.62 -0.86 -3.36
C ASP A 151 8.84 -1.18 -2.07
N ILE A 152 7.88 -2.09 -2.13
CA ILE A 152 7.09 -2.53 -0.97
C ILE A 152 7.98 -3.22 0.07
N ILE A 153 8.83 -4.15 -0.37
CA ILE A 153 9.76 -4.88 0.49
C ILE A 153 10.70 -3.91 1.21
N ALA A 154 11.26 -2.94 0.49
CA ALA A 154 12.15 -1.93 1.07
C ALA A 154 11.40 -1.03 2.07
N ARG A 155 10.20 -0.55 1.72
CA ARG A 155 9.39 0.35 2.57
C ARG A 155 9.05 -0.28 3.91
N TYR A 156 8.69 -1.57 3.93
CA TYR A 156 8.23 -2.28 5.12
C TYR A 156 9.26 -3.25 5.71
N HIS A 157 10.47 -3.30 5.15
CA HIS A 157 11.54 -4.20 5.58
C HIS A 157 11.07 -5.68 5.64
N ILE A 158 10.29 -6.09 4.65
CA ILE A 158 9.76 -7.46 4.54
C ILE A 158 10.95 -8.40 4.30
N LYS A 159 11.02 -9.47 5.10
CA LYS A 159 12.11 -10.44 5.00
C LYS A 159 11.78 -11.48 3.93
N PRO A 160 12.75 -11.90 3.09
CA PRO A 160 12.70 -13.23 2.51
C PRO A 160 12.71 -14.25 3.64
N GLU A 161 11.81 -15.22 3.61
CA GLU A 161 11.83 -16.32 4.56
C GLU A 161 12.98 -17.29 4.26
N THR A 162 13.52 -17.84 5.34
CA THR A 162 14.47 -18.97 5.39
C THR A 162 13.83 -20.13 6.12
#